data_AF-A0A327GWN1-F1
#
_entry.id   AF-A0A327GWN1-F1
#
_cell.length_a   1.000
_cell.length_b   1.000
_cell.length_c   1.000
_cell.angle_alpha   90.00
_cell.angle_beta   90.00
_cell.angle_gamma   90.00
#
_symmetry.space_group_name_H-M   'P 1'
#
loop_
_entity.id
_entity.type
_entity.pdbx_description
1 polymer ?
#
loop_
_entity_poly.entity_id
_entity_poly.type
_entity_poly.pdbx_seq_one_letter_code
_entity_poly.pdbx_strand_id
1 'polypeptide(L)'
;MGVCELCGKGRTSVFTIFVSGAKVAACAVCSEKRGVSLPSKTMGAPVKSTINHKRTRKNDNRPKFEVASDFHLRIRKAREALGISVQDLGRRLNMRVQDLQRYEGGSVPPDSVAKKLERELKIDIMVETDTDNSTPVRKGSGRTVTIADMFDEMMRDSSNG
;
A
#
# COMPACT_ATOMS: atom_id res chain seq x y z
N MET A 1 -0.02 -2.24 -44.84
CA MET A 1 -0.75 -1.31 -45.73
C MET A 1 -2.23 -1.45 -45.39
N GLY A 2 -2.78 -0.53 -44.60
CA GLY A 2 -4.15 -0.65 -44.07
C GLY A 2 -5.20 0.00 -44.96
N VAL A 3 -6.47 -0.24 -44.63
CA VAL A 3 -7.64 0.43 -45.22
C VAL A 3 -8.18 1.46 -44.23
N CYS A 4 -8.53 2.64 -44.71
CA CYS A 4 -9.12 3.68 -43.88
C CYS A 4 -10.62 3.42 -43.71
N GLU A 5 -11.08 3.19 -42.49
CA GLU A 5 -12.50 2.94 -42.15
C GLU A 5 -13.36 4.21 -42.26
N LEU A 6 -12.75 5.40 -42.38
CA LEU A 6 -13.46 6.68 -42.55
C LEU A 6 -13.66 7.08 -44.01
N CYS A 7 -12.80 6.64 -44.93
CA CYS A 7 -12.87 7.03 -46.35
C CYS A 7 -12.68 5.89 -47.35
N GLY A 8 -12.55 4.65 -46.88
CA GLY A 8 -12.41 3.45 -47.71
C GLY A 8 -11.08 3.32 -48.48
N LYS A 9 -10.16 4.28 -48.35
CA LYS A 9 -8.90 4.27 -49.12
C LYS A 9 -7.97 3.15 -48.63
N GLY A 10 -7.63 2.23 -49.53
CA GLY A 10 -6.65 1.17 -49.29
C GLY A 10 -5.20 1.62 -49.53
N ARG A 11 -4.24 0.79 -49.07
CA ARG A 11 -2.78 1.01 -49.23
C ARG A 11 -2.28 2.35 -48.67
N THR A 12 -2.84 2.77 -47.55
CA THR A 12 -2.44 4.02 -46.89
C THR A 12 -1.98 3.76 -45.45
N SER A 13 -1.25 4.70 -44.87
CA SER A 13 -0.88 4.67 -43.46
C SER A 13 -2.14 4.96 -42.65
N VAL A 14 -2.54 4.00 -41.83
CA VAL A 14 -3.68 4.11 -40.93
C VAL A 14 -3.19 4.10 -39.50
N PHE A 15 -3.85 4.88 -38.65
CA PHE A 15 -3.61 4.91 -37.22
C PHE A 15 -4.95 4.94 -36.50
N THR A 16 -4.91 4.49 -35.25
CA THR A 16 -6.11 4.28 -34.45
C THR A 16 -6.53 5.59 -33.79
N ILE A 17 -7.75 6.03 -34.09
CA ILE A 17 -8.39 7.18 -33.46
C ILE A 17 -9.72 6.77 -32.82
N PHE A 18 -10.19 7.57 -31.87
CA PHE A 18 -11.50 7.39 -31.28
C PHE A 18 -12.51 8.30 -31.96
N VAL A 19 -13.52 7.74 -32.60
CA VAL A 19 -14.63 8.52 -33.18
C VAL A 19 -15.91 8.02 -32.54
N SER A 20 -16.66 8.93 -31.90
CA SER A 20 -17.92 8.59 -31.20
C SER A 20 -17.80 7.44 -30.19
N GLY A 21 -16.66 7.35 -29.48
CA GLY A 21 -16.39 6.32 -28.47
C GLY A 21 -15.90 4.98 -29.02
N ALA A 22 -15.87 4.78 -30.34
CA ALA A 22 -15.36 3.57 -30.98
C ALA A 22 -13.93 3.77 -31.51
N LYS A 23 -13.10 2.73 -31.43
CA LYS A 23 -11.75 2.72 -32.02
C LYS A 23 -11.86 2.43 -33.52
N VAL A 24 -11.35 3.33 -34.34
CA VAL A 24 -11.45 3.26 -35.81
C VAL A 24 -10.05 3.49 -36.43
N ALA A 25 -9.72 2.75 -37.49
CA ALA A 25 -8.48 2.93 -38.25
C ALA A 25 -8.67 4.00 -39.33
N ALA A 26 -7.96 5.12 -39.24
CA ALA A 26 -8.11 6.26 -40.14
C ALA A 26 -6.78 6.67 -40.78
N CYS A 27 -6.83 7.23 -42.00
CA CYS A 27 -5.68 7.85 -42.64
C CYS A 27 -5.43 9.27 -42.10
N ALA A 28 -4.24 9.82 -42.35
CA ALA A 28 -3.77 11.10 -41.78
C ALA A 28 -4.78 12.24 -42.02
N VAL A 29 -5.30 12.29 -43.24
CA VAL A 29 -6.28 13.29 -43.64
C VAL A 29 -7.60 13.17 -42.88
N CYS A 30 -8.05 11.94 -42.60
CA CYS A 30 -9.34 11.71 -41.93
C CYS A 30 -9.29 11.97 -40.43
N SER A 31 -8.13 11.79 -39.79
CA SER A 31 -8.00 12.08 -38.36
C SER A 31 -7.90 13.55 -38.04
N GLU A 32 -7.19 14.30 -38.87
CA GLU A 32 -7.01 15.74 -38.69
C GLU A 32 -8.35 16.46 -38.84
N LYS A 33 -9.19 16.00 -39.78
CA LYS A 33 -10.49 16.62 -40.07
C LYS A 33 -11.61 16.29 -39.08
N ARG A 34 -11.56 15.14 -38.39
CA ARG A 34 -12.64 14.68 -37.50
C ARG A 34 -12.32 14.72 -36.00
N GLY A 35 -11.15 15.24 -35.64
CA GLY A 35 -10.85 15.80 -34.31
C GLY A 35 -11.30 14.96 -33.11
N VAL A 36 -10.51 13.95 -32.74
CA VAL A 36 -10.44 13.47 -31.35
C VAL A 36 -9.00 13.11 -31.02
N SER A 37 -8.58 13.54 -29.84
CA SER A 37 -7.21 13.68 -29.38
C SER A 37 -6.31 12.47 -29.60
N LEU A 38 -5.12 12.74 -30.12
CA LEU A 38 -3.95 11.92 -29.82
C LEU A 38 -3.80 11.94 -28.28
N PRO A 39 -3.72 10.79 -27.59
CA PRO A 39 -3.14 10.81 -26.25
C PRO A 39 -1.73 11.37 -26.43
N SER A 40 -1.52 12.59 -25.94
CA SER A 40 -0.23 13.26 -25.95
C SER A 40 0.79 12.28 -25.36
N LYS A 41 1.65 11.76 -26.23
CA LYS A 41 2.88 11.09 -25.82
C LYS A 41 3.72 12.16 -25.15
N THR A 42 3.57 12.32 -23.84
CA THR A 42 4.65 12.84 -23.02
C THR A 42 5.84 11.92 -23.26
N MET A 43 6.87 12.46 -23.89
CA MET A 43 8.13 11.78 -24.17
C MET A 43 8.80 11.42 -22.83
N GLY A 44 8.48 10.24 -22.30
CA GLY A 44 9.30 9.53 -21.33
C GLY A 44 10.21 8.60 -22.10
N ALA A 45 11.52 8.76 -21.93
CA ALA A 45 12.58 7.99 -22.58
C ALA A 45 12.38 6.46 -22.48
N PRO A 46 12.88 5.67 -23.45
CA PRO A 46 12.76 4.22 -23.41
C PRO A 46 13.84 3.65 -22.47
N VAL A 47 13.48 3.34 -21.23
CA VAL A 47 14.33 2.46 -20.41
C VAL A 47 13.89 1.03 -20.67
N LYS A 48 14.77 0.30 -21.37
CA LYS A 48 14.64 -1.11 -21.72
C LYS A 48 14.22 -1.94 -20.49
N SER A 49 13.05 -2.56 -20.58
CA SER A 49 12.57 -3.51 -19.58
C SER A 49 13.27 -4.86 -19.77
N THR A 50 14.39 -5.03 -19.08
CA THR A 50 14.97 -6.36 -18.80
C THR A 50 15.41 -6.38 -17.36
N ILE A 51 14.46 -6.45 -16.42
CA ILE A 51 14.72 -7.03 -15.11
C ILE A 51 13.49 -7.85 -14.72
N ASN A 52 13.69 -9.16 -14.80
CA ASN A 52 12.84 -10.18 -14.24
C ASN A 52 12.80 -9.97 -12.72
N HIS A 53 11.85 -9.19 -12.21
CA HIS A 53 11.66 -9.04 -10.77
C HIS A 53 11.04 -10.32 -10.23
N LYS A 54 11.92 -11.26 -9.84
CA LYS A 54 11.64 -12.16 -8.72
C LYS A 54 11.03 -11.30 -7.62
N ARG A 55 9.74 -11.52 -7.36
CA ARG A 55 9.07 -11.05 -6.15
C ARG A 55 9.76 -11.71 -4.97
N THR A 56 10.88 -11.17 -4.54
CA THR A 56 11.39 -11.43 -3.20
C THR A 56 10.39 -10.73 -2.29
N ARG A 57 9.53 -11.52 -1.65
CA ARG A 57 8.88 -11.08 -0.41
C ARG A 57 10.04 -10.82 0.55
N LYS A 58 10.56 -9.60 0.55
CA LYS A 58 11.45 -9.12 1.60
C LYS A 58 10.61 -9.20 2.86
N ASN A 59 10.90 -10.21 3.67
CA ASN A 59 10.49 -10.23 5.06
C ASN A 59 11.08 -8.98 5.68
N ASP A 60 10.29 -7.92 5.75
CA ASP A 60 10.67 -6.66 6.37
C ASP A 60 10.59 -6.86 7.88
N ASN A 61 11.58 -7.58 8.43
CA ASN A 61 11.88 -7.60 9.86
C ASN A 61 12.49 -6.24 10.26
N ARG A 62 11.76 -5.16 9.98
CA ARG A 62 11.96 -3.89 10.68
C ARG A 62 11.20 -3.99 12.00
N PRO A 63 11.71 -3.40 13.09
CA PRO A 63 10.92 -3.25 14.30
C PRO A 63 9.63 -2.55 13.88
N LYS A 64 8.53 -3.29 14.00
CA LYS A 64 7.21 -2.79 13.68
C LYS A 64 6.84 -1.86 14.83
N PHE A 65 7.32 -0.61 14.77
CA PHE A 65 6.84 0.43 15.66
C PHE A 65 5.35 0.57 15.38
N GLU A 66 4.53 0.00 16.27
CA GLU A 66 3.08 0.11 16.17
C GLU A 66 2.71 1.50 16.67
N VAL A 67 2.37 2.38 15.72
CA VAL A 67 1.88 3.71 16.07
C VAL A 67 0.60 3.52 16.87
N ALA A 68 0.60 4.01 18.12
CA ALA A 68 -0.52 3.86 19.04
C ALA A 68 -1.80 4.30 18.35
N SER A 69 -2.89 3.52 18.45
CA SER A 69 -4.16 3.79 17.74
C SER A 69 -4.67 5.22 17.89
N ASP A 70 -4.34 5.89 19.00
CA ASP A 70 -4.79 7.23 19.35
C ASP A 70 -3.84 8.36 18.92
N PHE A 71 -2.81 8.09 18.12
CA PHE A 71 -1.80 9.07 17.72
C PHE A 71 -2.39 10.35 17.11
N HIS A 72 -3.38 10.19 16.23
CA HIS A 72 -4.04 11.28 15.53
C HIS A 72 -4.80 12.20 16.49
N LEU A 73 -5.42 11.65 17.53
CA LEU A 73 -6.08 12.40 18.60
C LEU A 73 -5.07 13.13 19.49
N ARG A 74 -3.94 12.47 19.82
CA ARG A 74 -2.87 13.08 20.63
C ARG A 74 -2.26 14.29 19.92
N ILE A 75 -1.97 14.17 18.63
CA ILE A 75 -1.45 15.28 17.80
C ILE A 75 -2.45 16.45 17.79
N ARG A 76 -3.74 16.17 17.54
CA ARG A 76 -4.77 17.21 17.52
C ARG A 76 -4.90 17.92 18.87
N LYS A 77 -5.01 17.16 19.96
CA LYS A 77 -5.12 17.71 21.33
C LYS A 77 -3.89 18.53 21.71
N ALA A 78 -2.69 18.08 21.37
CA ALA A 78 -1.46 18.82 21.65
C ALA A 78 -1.40 20.13 20.84
N ARG A 79 -1.82 20.09 19.57
CA ARG A 79 -1.92 21.29 18.73
C ARG A 79 -2.91 22.31 19.31
N GLU A 80 -4.07 21.84 19.76
CA GLU A 80 -5.12 22.67 20.38
C GLU A 80 -4.66 23.24 21.73
N ALA A 81 -3.96 22.45 22.55
CA ALA A 81 -3.39 22.90 23.81
C ALA A 81 -2.35 24.01 23.63
N LEU A 82 -1.62 23.99 22.52
CA LEU A 82 -0.66 25.04 22.14
C LEU A 82 -1.32 26.22 21.40
N GLY A 83 -2.60 26.11 21.02
CA GLY A 83 -3.33 27.18 20.33
C GLY A 83 -2.81 27.53 18.93
N ILE A 84 -2.06 26.63 18.28
CA ILE A 84 -1.44 26.89 16.98
C ILE A 84 -2.27 26.33 15.82
N SER A 85 -2.24 27.03 14.68
CA SER A 85 -2.88 26.54 13.46
C SER A 85 -2.09 25.38 12.84
N VAL A 86 -2.75 24.56 12.02
CA VAL A 86 -2.07 23.47 11.28
C VAL A 86 -0.99 24.03 10.35
N GLN A 87 -1.21 25.24 9.81
CA GLN A 87 -0.24 25.91 8.95
C GLN A 87 1.01 26.33 9.74
N ASP A 88 0.83 26.86 10.96
CA ASP A 88 1.96 27.26 11.81
C ASP A 88 2.76 26.06 12.28
N LEU A 89 2.08 24.97 12.65
CA LEU A 89 2.75 23.71 12.99
C LEU A 89 3.57 23.17 11.80
N GLY A 90 3.03 23.27 10.59
CA GLY A 90 3.75 22.94 9.35
C GLY A 90 4.99 23.81 9.12
N ARG A 91 4.89 25.12 9.38
CA ARG A 91 6.04 26.04 9.28
C ARG A 91 7.13 25.70 10.30
N ARG A 92 6.77 25.37 11.55
CA ARG A 92 7.74 25.01 12.60
C ARG A 92 8.46 23.69 12.32
N LEU A 93 7.71 22.68 11.84
CA LEU A 93 8.24 21.35 11.55
C LEU A 93 8.88 21.22 10.16
N ASN A 94 8.83 22.30 9.37
CA ASN A 94 9.26 22.34 7.97
C ASN A 94 8.59 21.24 7.13
N MET A 95 7.26 21.14 7.27
CA MET A 95 6.41 20.11 6.66
C MET A 95 5.26 20.74 5.88
N ARG A 96 4.75 20.00 4.88
CA ARG A 96 3.57 20.45 4.11
C ARG A 96 2.31 20.32 4.97
N VAL A 97 1.43 21.32 4.86
CA VAL A 97 0.14 21.35 5.57
C VAL A 97 -0.71 20.12 5.27
N GLN A 98 -0.68 19.65 4.02
CA GLN A 98 -1.42 18.45 3.61
C GLN A 98 -0.94 17.18 4.31
N ASP A 99 0.36 17.05 4.57
CA ASP A 99 0.91 15.88 5.26
C ASP A 99 0.48 15.89 6.72
N LEU A 100 0.52 17.06 7.37
CA LEU A 100 0.00 17.25 8.73
C LEU A 100 -1.50 16.94 8.85
N GLN A 101 -2.32 17.41 7.91
CA GLN A 101 -3.74 17.07 7.86
C GLN A 101 -3.98 15.57 7.72
N ARG A 102 -3.15 14.87 6.93
CA ARG A 102 -3.22 13.40 6.83
C ARG A 102 -2.89 12.73 8.14
N TYR A 103 -1.88 13.21 8.87
CA TYR A 103 -1.50 12.64 10.16
C TYR A 103 -2.56 12.89 11.25
N GLU A 104 -3.14 14.09 11.30
CA GLU A 104 -4.30 14.37 12.16
C GLU A 104 -5.56 13.59 11.74
N GLY A 105 -5.61 13.10 10.49
CA GLY A 105 -6.68 12.27 9.95
C GLY A 105 -6.49 10.76 10.12
N GLY A 106 -5.41 10.31 10.77
CA GLY A 106 -5.16 8.88 11.01
C GLY A 106 -4.25 8.20 9.99
N SER A 107 -3.58 8.95 9.11
CA SER A 107 -2.46 8.40 8.34
C SER A 107 -1.24 8.22 9.24
N VAL A 108 -0.60 7.06 9.17
CA VAL A 108 0.61 6.80 9.97
C VAL A 108 1.78 7.64 9.45
N PRO A 109 2.42 8.47 10.30
CA PRO A 109 3.61 9.22 9.93
C PRO A 109 4.85 8.31 9.84
N PRO A 110 5.80 8.61 8.94
CA PRO A 110 7.10 7.93 8.96
C PRO A 110 7.90 8.30 10.21
N ASP A 111 8.80 7.43 10.64
CA ASP A 111 9.54 7.57 11.92
C ASP A 111 10.24 8.93 12.07
N SER A 112 10.83 9.43 10.97
CA SER A 112 11.49 10.73 10.92
C SER A 112 10.56 11.91 11.23
N VAL A 113 9.28 11.78 10.85
CA VAL A 113 8.25 12.79 11.09
C VAL A 113 7.66 12.64 12.49
N ALA A 114 7.38 11.42 12.92
CA ALA A 114 6.92 11.14 14.27
C ALA A 114 7.89 11.70 15.33
N LYS A 115 9.20 11.45 15.21
CA LYS A 115 10.23 12.03 16.10
C LYS A 115 10.29 13.56 16.10
N LYS A 116 9.85 14.22 15.02
CA LYS A 116 9.78 15.68 14.97
C LYS A 116 8.54 16.19 15.69
N LEU A 117 7.40 15.53 15.47
CA LEU A 117 6.15 15.82 16.16
C LEU A 117 6.28 15.64 17.67
N GLU A 118 6.93 14.57 18.12
CA GLU A 118 7.19 14.33 19.55
C GLU A 118 7.99 15.46 20.20
N ARG A 119 9.02 15.97 19.53
CA ARG A 119 9.87 17.06 20.04
C ARG A 119 9.14 18.40 20.11
N GLU A 120 8.36 18.74 19.09
CA GLU A 120 7.64 20.02 19.03
C GLU A 120 6.43 20.03 19.97
N LEU A 121 5.68 18.94 19.99
CA LEU A 121 4.43 18.82 20.77
C LEU A 121 4.66 18.27 22.18
N LYS A 122 5.87 17.78 22.50
CA LYS A 122 6.24 17.15 23.78
C LYS A 122 5.28 16.04 24.20
N ILE A 123 4.84 15.24 23.23
CA ILE A 123 3.96 14.08 23.43
C ILE A 123 4.66 12.83 22.94
N ASP A 124 4.35 11.68 23.54
CA ASP A 124 4.82 10.38 23.07
C ASP A 124 3.81 9.81 22.06
N ILE A 125 4.25 9.65 20.80
CA ILE A 125 3.43 9.22 19.67
C ILE A 125 3.81 7.78 19.29
N MET A 126 5.10 7.46 19.33
CA MET A 126 5.61 6.10 19.34
C MET A 126 5.51 5.56 20.76
N VAL A 127 4.68 4.53 20.94
CA VAL A 127 4.74 3.71 22.15
C VAL A 127 5.64 2.54 21.80
N GLU A 128 6.75 2.38 22.52
CA GLU A 128 7.40 1.08 22.62
C GLU A 128 6.38 0.16 23.30
N THR A 129 5.66 -0.64 22.51
CA THR A 129 4.96 -1.78 23.09
C THR A 129 6.05 -2.75 23.50
N ASP A 130 6.39 -2.75 24.79
CA ASP A 130 6.95 -3.93 25.42
C ASP A 130 5.96 -5.06 25.12
N THR A 131 6.28 -5.88 24.13
CA THR A 131 5.54 -7.11 23.86
C THR A 131 5.88 -8.12 24.95
N ASP A 132 5.63 -7.75 26.21
CA ASP A 132 5.45 -8.68 27.33
C ASP A 132 4.02 -9.23 27.34
N ASN A 133 3.27 -9.08 26.24
CA ASN A 133 2.15 -9.97 25.98
C ASN A 133 2.64 -11.30 25.37
N SER A 134 3.60 -11.91 26.04
CA SER A 134 3.75 -13.37 25.99
C SER A 134 2.51 -13.92 26.68
N THR A 135 1.39 -14.06 25.94
CA THR A 135 0.37 -15.03 26.35
C THR A 135 1.13 -16.32 26.63
N PRO A 136 1.12 -16.88 27.85
CA PRO A 136 1.74 -18.15 28.07
C PRO A 136 1.00 -19.10 27.14
N VAL A 137 1.68 -19.52 26.06
CA VAL A 137 1.26 -20.69 25.33
C VAL A 137 1.29 -21.77 26.38
N ARG A 138 0.13 -22.10 26.93
CA ARG A 138 -0.03 -23.31 27.72
C ARG A 138 0.43 -24.38 26.76
N LYS A 139 1.64 -24.89 26.98
CA LYS A 139 2.10 -26.13 26.40
C LYS A 139 1.15 -27.16 27.00
N GLY A 140 -0.04 -27.27 26.43
CA GLY A 140 -0.91 -28.38 26.66
C GLY A 140 -0.03 -29.58 26.38
N SER A 141 0.18 -30.39 27.41
CA SER A 141 0.73 -31.73 27.25
C SER A 141 -0.31 -32.51 26.44
N GLY A 142 -0.42 -32.18 25.16
CA GLY A 142 -1.06 -33.01 24.17
C GLY A 142 -0.09 -34.15 23.99
N ARG A 143 -0.19 -35.16 24.87
CA ARG A 143 0.13 -36.51 24.46
C ARG A 143 -0.64 -36.71 23.16
N THR A 144 0.09 -36.69 22.05
CA THR A 144 -0.46 -37.11 20.78
C THR A 144 -0.72 -38.59 20.94
N VAL A 145 -1.95 -38.94 21.30
CA VAL A 145 -2.38 -40.34 21.34
C VAL A 145 -2.27 -40.81 19.90
N THR A 146 -1.27 -41.64 19.63
CA THR A 146 -1.11 -42.22 18.32
C THR A 146 -2.07 -43.39 18.20
N ILE A 147 -2.46 -43.75 16.98
CA ILE A 147 -3.28 -44.94 16.73
C ILE A 147 -2.66 -46.19 17.40
N ALA A 148 -1.32 -46.27 17.44
CA ALA A 148 -0.60 -47.33 18.12
C ALA A 148 -0.87 -47.39 19.64
N ASP A 149 -1.01 -46.24 20.30
CA ASP A 149 -1.29 -46.17 21.75
C ASP A 149 -2.69 -46.70 22.08
N MET A 150 -3.69 -46.51 21.20
CA MET A 150 -5.03 -47.09 21.40
C MET A 150 -5.07 -48.61 21.17
N PHE A 151 -4.26 -49.14 20.25
CA PHE A 151 -4.18 -50.58 20.03
C PHE A 151 -3.47 -51.30 21.18
N ASP A 152 -2.42 -50.71 21.76
CA ASP A 152 -1.71 -51.27 22.92
C ASP A 152 -2.62 -51.33 24.17
N GLU A 153 -3.44 -50.30 24.36
CA GLU A 153 -4.43 -50.23 25.45
C GLU A 153 -5.51 -51.31 25.29
N MET A 154 -6.05 -51.50 24.08
CA MET A 154 -7.06 -52.53 23.80
C MET A 154 -6.53 -53.97 23.99
N MET A 155 -5.27 -54.23 23.64
CA MET A 155 -4.64 -55.53 23.90
C MET A 155 -4.41 -55.79 25.39
N ARG A 156 -4.09 -54.76 26.17
CA ARG A 156 -3.95 -54.89 27.63
C ARG A 156 -5.27 -55.21 28.32
N ASP A 157 -6.36 -54.53 27.95
CA ASP A 157 -7.67 -54.77 28.55
C ASP A 157 -8.20 -56.18 28.26
N SER A 158 -7.86 -56.73 27.08
CA SER A 158 -8.24 -58.11 26.70
C SER A 158 -7.45 -59.20 27.44
N SER A 159 -6.31 -58.83 28.06
CA SER A 159 -5.44 -59.77 28.79
C SER A 159 -5.73 -59.77 30.31
N ASN A 160 -6.55 -58.83 30.79
CA ASN A 160 -6.87 -58.64 32.20
C ASN A 160 -8.35 -58.97 32.53
N GLY A 161 -9.02 -59.72 31.65
CA GLY A 161 -10.37 -60.27 31.80
C GLY A 161 -10.39 -61.79 31.69
#